data_AF-A0A7L2WIS8-F1
#
_entry.id   AF-A0A7L2WIS8-F1
#
_cell.length_a   1.000
_cell.length_b   1.000
_cell.length_c   1.000
_cell.angle_alpha   90.00
_cell.angle_beta   90.00
_cell.angle_gamma   90.00
#
_symmetry.space_group_name_H-M   'P 1'
#
loop_
_entity.id
_entity.type
_entity.pdbx_description
1 polymer ?
#
loop_
_entity_poly.entity_id
_entity_poly.type
_entity_poly.pdbx_seq_one_letter_code
_entity_poly.pdbx_strand_id
1 'polypeptide(L)'
;NGRRARSVSNLPQPRDCMLSAWSSWSKCDPCQKKRYRFARLEQPSQFNGDPCDYSDKETEDCVTNNPCRNKVRCEGFVCAVTGRCITRRLLCNGDDDCGDQSDEKNCKKVFKKCDQKMEQYWGIENLAKGLNIFTNNLEGLVLDHRYYAGGCSPHYIVDTRFRKPYNVESYTPETKGKYEFTMTEYDTYSNYESSVLKAKASQSSFSFGIKITGVFELGYNSNDNRFKKFIQRMKRFSSTSSKFIHARSELAVAVYKLKPRALMLHYEFLQRLHQLPSEYSYGEYRELYRDYGTHYITEATVGGIYEYTLVVNSNELRKAGYSLSDVQKCAQHGFNIGASITGVYLKLGITEAGCKSLLKEIGDSTSKKQYVEDFIVLVRGGASEHITTLAYKDLPTAALMQEWGDAVQYNPEIIRLKAEPLYQLVTPTDFANAITIKENLRRALDEFQLETSSCHCAPCHGNGIPFLQGTECKCLCPLGYSGTACEISKKKDASINGNWDCWASWSPCSGGQRTRRRQCNNPAPQNGGSSCSGPDAETVTC
;
A
#
# COMPACT_ATOMS: atom_id res chain seq x y z
N ASN A 1 15.90 -2.49 41.86
CA ASN A 1 15.10 -1.26 41.75
C ASN A 1 14.29 -1.22 40.46
N GLY A 2 13.12 -1.88 40.43
CA GLY A 2 12.23 -1.88 39.27
C GLY A 2 11.45 -0.55 39.19
N ARG A 3 11.78 0.31 38.23
CA ARG A 3 10.94 1.49 37.91
C ARG A 3 9.58 0.99 37.42
N ARG A 4 8.52 1.14 38.24
CA ARG A 4 7.12 0.88 37.86
C ARG A 4 6.79 1.70 36.61
N ALA A 5 6.25 1.02 35.58
CA ALA A 5 5.60 1.71 34.46
C ALA A 5 4.42 2.52 35.00
N ARG A 6 4.21 3.73 34.46
CA ARG A 6 3.13 4.63 34.89
C ARG A 6 2.18 4.80 33.73
N SER A 7 0.87 4.74 33.99
CA SER A 7 -0.15 5.17 33.04
C SER A 7 -0.20 6.71 33.06
N VAL A 8 -0.56 7.31 31.92
CA VAL A 8 -1.09 8.68 31.92
C VAL A 8 -2.30 8.73 32.87
N SER A 9 -2.52 9.85 33.55
CA SER A 9 -3.55 10.02 34.58
C SER A 9 -4.99 9.86 34.08
N ASN A 10 -5.21 9.85 32.76
CA ASN A 10 -6.50 9.57 32.13
C ASN A 10 -6.37 8.27 31.33
N LEU A 11 -7.01 7.21 31.78
CA LEU A 11 -7.17 5.99 30.97
C LEU A 11 -7.99 6.32 29.73
N PRO A 12 -7.64 5.77 28.55
CA PRO A 12 -8.42 5.97 27.35
C PRO A 12 -9.83 5.40 27.57
N GLN A 13 -10.85 6.22 27.34
CA GLN A 13 -12.23 5.75 27.41
C GLN A 13 -12.54 4.89 26.17
N PRO A 14 -13.20 3.74 26.34
CA PRO A 14 -13.73 2.98 25.21
C PRO A 14 -14.60 3.88 24.33
N ARG A 15 -14.41 3.79 23.02
CA ARG A 15 -15.25 4.46 22.03
C ARG A 15 -15.96 3.39 21.23
N ASP A 16 -17.26 3.31 21.38
CA ASP A 16 -18.06 2.34 20.65
C ASP A 16 -18.26 2.82 19.21
N CYS A 17 -18.42 1.86 18.31
CA CYS A 17 -18.69 2.15 16.91
C CYS A 17 -20.11 2.72 16.75
N MET A 18 -20.24 3.80 15.99
CA MET A 18 -21.52 4.42 15.67
C MET A 18 -21.68 4.56 14.16
N LEU A 19 -22.76 3.99 13.64
CA LEU A 19 -23.23 4.27 12.29
C LEU A 19 -24.30 5.37 12.31
N SER A 20 -24.37 6.13 11.21
CA SER A 20 -25.42 7.11 10.98
C SER A 20 -26.80 6.47 10.97
N ALA A 21 -27.84 7.30 11.06
CA ALA A 21 -29.18 6.87 10.68
C ALA A 21 -29.18 6.32 9.24
N TRP A 22 -30.07 5.37 8.99
CA TRP A 22 -30.27 4.79 7.66
C TRP A 22 -30.65 5.87 6.64
N SER A 23 -30.08 5.77 5.44
CA SER A 23 -30.54 6.55 4.29
C SER A 23 -32.00 6.23 3.97
N SER A 24 -32.67 7.14 3.26
CA SER A 24 -33.92 6.78 2.61
C SER A 24 -33.70 5.61 1.65
N TRP A 25 -34.74 4.78 1.49
CA TRP A 25 -34.74 3.72 0.50
C TRP A 25 -34.60 4.31 -0.90
N SER A 26 -33.73 3.71 -1.71
CA SER A 26 -33.65 4.01 -3.14
C SER A 26 -34.95 3.64 -3.84
N LYS A 27 -35.15 4.20 -5.04
CA LYS A 27 -36.15 3.65 -5.96
C LYS A 27 -35.81 2.20 -6.31
N CYS A 28 -36.84 1.45 -6.70
CA CYS A 28 -36.69 0.08 -7.15
C CYS A 28 -35.89 0.03 -8.46
N ASP A 29 -34.75 -0.65 -8.46
CA ASP A 29 -33.91 -0.83 -9.65
C ASP A 29 -34.64 -1.73 -10.67
N PRO A 30 -34.89 -1.26 -11.91
CA PRO A 30 -35.60 -2.04 -12.92
C PRO A 30 -34.93 -3.34 -13.34
N CYS A 31 -33.61 -3.43 -13.21
CA CYS A 31 -32.81 -4.55 -13.65
C CYS A 31 -32.58 -5.56 -12.53
N GLN A 32 -32.25 -5.08 -11.32
CA GLN A 32 -32.01 -5.94 -10.16
C GLN A 32 -33.31 -6.31 -9.41
N LYS A 33 -34.40 -5.56 -9.64
CA LYS A 33 -35.67 -5.67 -8.90
C LYS A 33 -35.48 -5.55 -7.38
N LYS A 34 -34.56 -4.67 -6.99
CA LYS A 34 -34.14 -4.43 -5.62
C LYS A 34 -34.07 -2.94 -5.31
N ARG A 35 -34.31 -2.59 -4.05
CA ARG A 35 -34.06 -1.26 -3.50
C ARG A 35 -33.02 -1.36 -2.40
N TYR A 36 -32.32 -0.26 -2.16
CA TYR A 36 -31.13 -0.23 -1.33
C TYR A 36 -31.20 0.92 -0.33
N ARG A 37 -30.63 0.72 0.86
CA ARG A 37 -30.33 1.79 1.82
C ARG A 37 -29.00 1.48 2.50
N PHE A 38 -28.39 2.49 3.09
CA PHE A 38 -27.07 2.36 3.72
C PHE A 38 -26.94 3.29 4.92
N ALA A 39 -25.99 2.96 5.80
CA ALA A 39 -25.54 3.80 6.89
C ALA A 39 -24.05 4.14 6.70
N ARG A 40 -23.61 5.28 7.22
CA ARG A 40 -22.21 5.74 7.16
C ARG A 40 -21.54 5.53 8.49
N LEU A 41 -20.25 5.24 8.50
CA LEU A 41 -19.46 5.25 9.73
C LEU A 41 -19.32 6.69 10.23
N GLU A 42 -19.92 7.01 11.37
CA GLU A 42 -19.76 8.31 12.03
C GLU A 42 -18.62 8.28 13.06
N GLN A 43 -18.54 7.17 13.80
CA GLN A 43 -17.48 6.96 14.77
C GLN A 43 -16.96 5.51 14.66
N PRO A 44 -15.66 5.30 14.43
CA PRO A 44 -15.05 3.98 14.52
C PRO A 44 -14.92 3.52 15.96
N SER A 45 -14.97 2.21 16.19
CA SER A 45 -14.66 1.66 17.52
C SER A 45 -13.18 1.88 17.84
N GLN A 46 -12.87 2.16 19.10
CA GLN A 46 -11.50 2.36 19.56
C GLN A 46 -11.36 2.05 21.05
N PHE A 47 -10.15 1.69 21.47
CA PHE A 47 -9.79 1.46 22.87
C PHE A 47 -10.68 0.40 23.57
N ASN A 48 -10.94 -0.70 22.86
CA ASN A 48 -11.85 -1.78 23.28
C ASN A 48 -13.32 -1.37 23.41
N GLY A 49 -13.77 -0.32 22.71
CA GLY A 49 -15.20 -0.11 22.51
C GLY A 49 -15.81 -1.14 21.56
N ASP A 50 -17.12 -1.28 21.62
CA ASP A 50 -17.85 -2.31 20.90
C ASP A 50 -17.79 -2.07 19.36
N PRO A 51 -17.47 -3.10 18.56
CA PRO A 51 -17.43 -2.99 17.10
C PRO A 51 -18.83 -2.89 16.48
N CYS A 52 -18.90 -2.33 15.26
CA CYS A 52 -20.11 -2.41 14.45
C CYS A 52 -20.21 -3.80 13.79
N ASP A 53 -20.83 -4.75 14.49
CA ASP A 53 -21.02 -6.13 13.99
C ASP A 53 -22.22 -6.28 13.04
N TYR A 54 -22.98 -5.21 12.83
CA TYR A 54 -24.14 -5.18 11.94
C TYR A 54 -23.79 -4.64 10.55
N SER A 55 -24.56 -5.06 9.55
CA SER A 55 -24.38 -4.61 8.17
C SER A 55 -24.60 -3.11 8.05
N ASP A 56 -23.71 -2.42 7.33
CA ASP A 56 -23.81 -1.00 7.03
C ASP A 56 -24.61 -0.70 5.74
N LYS A 57 -25.22 -1.75 5.18
CA LYS A 57 -26.11 -1.71 4.01
C LYS A 57 -27.27 -2.70 4.16
N GLU A 58 -28.38 -2.38 3.49
CA GLU A 58 -29.51 -3.29 3.37
C GLU A 58 -30.06 -3.29 1.95
N THR A 59 -30.65 -4.43 1.57
CA THR A 59 -31.26 -4.65 0.26
C THR A 59 -32.58 -5.36 0.44
N GLU A 60 -33.60 -4.88 -0.27
CA GLU A 60 -34.93 -5.47 -0.27
C GLU A 60 -35.40 -5.70 -1.70
N ASP A 61 -36.10 -6.82 -1.91
CA ASP A 61 -36.78 -7.09 -3.18
C ASP A 61 -37.95 -6.12 -3.39
N CYS A 62 -38.15 -5.70 -4.63
CA CYS A 62 -39.22 -4.77 -5.00
C CYS A 62 -39.77 -5.07 -6.39
N VAL A 63 -41.00 -4.60 -6.64
CA VAL A 63 -41.67 -4.79 -7.92
C VAL A 63 -41.70 -3.46 -8.68
N THR A 64 -41.31 -3.50 -9.95
CA THR A 64 -41.33 -2.34 -10.84
C THR A 64 -41.66 -2.80 -12.26
N ASN A 65 -42.43 -1.98 -12.97
CA ASN A 65 -42.82 -2.20 -14.37
C ASN A 65 -41.91 -1.46 -15.35
N ASN A 66 -40.89 -0.74 -14.86
CA ASN A 66 -39.96 0.00 -15.70
C ASN A 66 -39.10 -0.97 -16.53
N PRO A 67 -38.85 -0.68 -17.81
CA PRO A 67 -38.06 -1.56 -18.67
C PRO A 67 -36.58 -1.52 -18.28
N CYS A 68 -35.97 -2.69 -18.06
CA CYS A 68 -34.52 -2.83 -17.92
C CYS A 68 -33.84 -2.84 -19.30
N ARG A 69 -33.00 -1.84 -19.57
CA ARG A 69 -32.19 -1.74 -20.81
C ARG A 69 -30.73 -2.17 -20.61
N ASN A 70 -30.46 -3.19 -19.79
CA ASN A 70 -29.10 -3.55 -19.36
C ASN A 70 -28.51 -4.80 -20.04
N LYS A 71 -28.92 -5.11 -21.28
CA LYS A 71 -28.39 -6.26 -22.02
C LYS A 71 -27.37 -5.82 -23.06
N VAL A 72 -26.10 -6.04 -22.76
CA VAL A 72 -25.03 -6.00 -23.78
C VAL A 72 -25.17 -7.24 -24.65
N ARG A 73 -25.22 -7.05 -25.97
CA ARG A 73 -25.36 -8.16 -26.91
C ARG A 73 -24.00 -8.85 -27.08
N CYS A 74 -23.92 -10.12 -26.73
CA CYS A 74 -22.76 -10.96 -27.02
C CYS A 74 -22.90 -11.57 -28.42
N GLU A 75 -21.94 -11.30 -29.31
CA GLU A 75 -21.87 -11.96 -30.62
C GLU A 75 -21.28 -13.38 -30.56
N GLY A 76 -20.52 -13.66 -29.49
CA GLY A 76 -19.78 -14.89 -29.28
C GLY A 76 -20.54 -15.97 -28.49
N PHE A 77 -19.80 -16.70 -27.66
CA PHE A 77 -20.31 -17.64 -26.68
C PHE A 77 -20.40 -16.96 -25.31
N VAL A 78 -21.51 -17.18 -24.60
CA VAL A 78 -21.72 -16.66 -23.24
C VAL A 78 -21.40 -17.78 -22.26
N CYS A 79 -20.44 -17.53 -21.37
CA CYS A 79 -20.03 -18.48 -20.34
C CYS A 79 -21.17 -18.73 -19.35
N ALA A 80 -21.28 -19.98 -18.88
CA ALA A 80 -22.47 -20.47 -18.19
C ALA A 80 -22.72 -19.83 -16.82
N VAL A 81 -21.66 -19.62 -16.04
CA VAL A 81 -21.71 -19.07 -14.67
C VAL A 81 -21.20 -17.63 -14.67
N THR A 82 -20.05 -17.39 -15.31
CA THR A 82 -19.41 -16.06 -15.26
C THR A 82 -20.16 -15.01 -16.07
N GLY A 83 -20.95 -15.42 -17.06
CA GLY A 83 -21.65 -14.51 -17.98
C GLY A 83 -20.72 -13.76 -18.93
N ARG A 84 -19.43 -14.11 -18.97
CA ARG A 84 -18.43 -13.51 -19.86
C ARG A 84 -18.75 -13.84 -21.32
N CYS A 85 -18.54 -12.86 -22.20
CA CYS A 85 -18.67 -13.05 -23.65
C CYS A 85 -17.30 -13.35 -24.27
N ILE A 86 -17.11 -14.56 -24.82
CA ILE A 86 -15.87 -14.96 -25.50
C ILE A 86 -16.11 -15.25 -26.98
N THR A 87 -15.07 -15.11 -27.81
CA THR A 87 -15.18 -15.43 -29.24
C THR A 87 -15.25 -16.94 -29.47
N ARG A 88 -16.10 -17.42 -30.39
CA ARG A 88 -16.30 -18.86 -30.65
C ARG A 88 -15.03 -19.64 -31.04
N ARG A 89 -14.00 -18.96 -31.54
CA ARG A 89 -12.67 -19.53 -31.82
C ARG A 89 -11.90 -19.98 -30.58
N LEU A 90 -12.39 -19.61 -29.39
CA LEU A 90 -11.80 -19.99 -28.10
C LEU A 90 -12.48 -21.24 -27.51
N LEU A 91 -13.55 -21.74 -28.10
CA LEU A 91 -14.17 -22.98 -27.65
C LEU A 91 -13.27 -24.19 -27.96
N CYS A 92 -13.12 -25.07 -26.99
CA CYS A 92 -12.38 -26.33 -27.12
C CYS A 92 -10.92 -26.13 -27.54
N ASN A 93 -10.27 -25.06 -27.06
CA ASN A 93 -8.89 -24.72 -27.38
C ASN A 93 -7.88 -25.21 -26.32
N GLY A 94 -8.37 -25.81 -25.23
CA GLY A 94 -7.59 -26.30 -24.11
C GLY A 94 -7.23 -25.25 -23.05
N ASP A 95 -7.70 -24.01 -23.19
CA ASP A 95 -7.58 -22.93 -22.23
C ASP A 95 -8.94 -22.67 -21.54
N ASP A 96 -8.93 -22.26 -20.27
CA ASP A 96 -10.15 -21.81 -19.58
C ASP A 96 -10.32 -20.30 -19.79
N ASP A 97 -10.91 -19.91 -20.92
CA ASP A 97 -11.16 -18.51 -21.26
C ASP A 97 -12.42 -17.96 -20.54
N CYS A 98 -13.32 -18.85 -20.12
CA CYS A 98 -14.53 -18.50 -19.38
C CYS A 98 -14.33 -18.28 -17.88
N GLY A 99 -13.32 -18.90 -17.27
CA GLY A 99 -13.05 -18.93 -15.82
C GLY A 99 -13.89 -19.95 -15.04
N ASP A 100 -14.87 -20.58 -15.69
CA ASP A 100 -15.73 -21.64 -15.17
C ASP A 100 -15.65 -22.94 -16.00
N GLN A 101 -14.69 -23.01 -16.93
CA GLN A 101 -14.46 -24.10 -17.88
C GLN A 101 -15.66 -24.42 -18.78
N SER A 102 -16.63 -23.51 -18.95
CA SER A 102 -17.82 -23.77 -19.76
C SER A 102 -17.54 -23.82 -21.27
N ASP A 103 -16.48 -23.17 -21.72
CA ASP A 103 -15.94 -23.19 -23.08
C ASP A 103 -15.26 -24.51 -23.48
N GLU A 104 -14.76 -25.26 -22.49
CA GLU A 104 -14.09 -26.55 -22.67
C GLU A 104 -15.01 -27.76 -22.41
N LYS A 105 -16.32 -27.52 -22.21
CA LYS A 105 -17.33 -28.59 -22.04
C LYS A 105 -17.88 -29.04 -23.40
N ASN A 106 -18.23 -30.32 -23.48
CA ASN A 106 -18.84 -30.96 -24.66
C ASN A 106 -17.98 -30.90 -25.95
N CYS A 107 -16.65 -30.86 -25.80
CA CYS A 107 -15.71 -30.85 -26.90
C CYS A 107 -15.51 -32.25 -27.51
N LYS A 108 -15.81 -32.40 -28.80
CA LYS A 108 -15.51 -33.66 -29.54
C LYS A 108 -14.00 -33.84 -29.77
N LYS A 109 -13.28 -32.75 -29.97
CA LYS A 109 -11.83 -32.67 -30.12
C LYS A 109 -11.35 -31.37 -29.50
N VAL A 110 -10.23 -31.41 -28.78
CA VAL A 110 -9.58 -30.23 -28.21
C VAL A 110 -8.42 -29.83 -29.12
N PHE A 111 -8.47 -28.62 -29.66
CA PHE A 111 -7.41 -28.08 -30.52
C PHE A 111 -6.49 -27.22 -29.66
N LYS A 112 -5.55 -27.88 -28.98
CA LYS A 112 -4.57 -27.20 -28.13
C LYS A 112 -3.80 -26.18 -28.95
N LYS A 113 -3.97 -24.89 -28.62
CA LYS A 113 -3.19 -23.83 -29.23
C LYS A 113 -1.75 -23.80 -28.71
N CYS A 114 -1.57 -24.28 -27.47
CA CYS A 114 -0.29 -24.39 -26.80
C CYS A 114 0.01 -25.84 -26.43
N ASP A 115 0.95 -26.44 -27.15
CA ASP A 115 1.46 -27.78 -26.83
C ASP A 115 2.64 -27.74 -25.85
N GLN A 116 3.32 -26.60 -25.73
CA GLN A 116 4.44 -26.42 -24.82
C GLN A 116 3.96 -25.92 -23.45
N LYS A 117 4.45 -26.56 -22.38
CA LYS A 117 4.26 -26.06 -21.02
C LYS A 117 5.01 -24.74 -20.85
N MET A 118 4.29 -23.68 -20.52
CA MET A 118 4.82 -22.34 -20.29
C MET A 118 4.35 -21.85 -18.92
N GLU A 119 5.18 -21.06 -18.26
CA GLU A 119 4.88 -20.47 -16.96
C GLU A 119 4.17 -19.11 -17.09
N GLN A 120 3.47 -18.71 -16.04
CA GLN A 120 3.00 -17.34 -15.87
C GLN A 120 4.17 -16.49 -15.35
N TYR A 121 4.19 -15.19 -15.66
CA TYR A 121 5.20 -14.31 -15.07
C TYR A 121 5.14 -14.36 -13.55
N TRP A 122 6.30 -14.43 -12.89
CA TRP A 122 6.37 -14.46 -11.44
C TRP A 122 5.78 -13.17 -10.85
N GLY A 123 4.88 -13.33 -9.88
CA GLY A 123 4.17 -12.20 -9.25
C GLY A 123 3.09 -11.51 -10.09
N ILE A 124 2.73 -12.04 -11.28
CA ILE A 124 1.75 -11.40 -12.19
C ILE A 124 0.34 -11.23 -11.59
N GLU A 125 -0.01 -12.09 -10.63
CA GLU A 125 -1.30 -12.02 -9.94
C GLU A 125 -1.42 -10.71 -9.13
N ASN A 126 -0.34 -10.26 -8.49
CA ASN A 126 -0.35 -9.00 -7.74
C ASN A 126 -0.55 -7.78 -8.65
N LEU A 127 -0.16 -7.88 -9.93
CA LEU A 127 -0.39 -6.85 -10.94
C LEU A 127 -1.82 -6.86 -11.51
N ALA A 128 -2.59 -7.94 -11.27
CA ALA A 128 -4.00 -8.06 -11.64
C ALA A 128 -4.97 -7.61 -10.53
N LYS A 129 -4.48 -7.48 -9.31
CA LYS A 129 -5.25 -7.02 -8.15
C LYS A 129 -5.54 -5.53 -8.24
N GLY A 130 -6.68 -5.13 -7.71
CA GLY A 130 -6.97 -3.72 -7.49
C GLY A 130 -6.17 -3.17 -6.32
N LEU A 131 -5.95 -1.87 -6.33
CA LEU A 131 -5.14 -1.13 -5.36
C LEU A 131 -6.03 -0.17 -4.58
N ASN A 132 -6.07 -0.32 -3.26
CA ASN A 132 -6.61 0.70 -2.38
C ASN A 132 -5.51 1.71 -2.02
N ILE A 133 -5.50 2.84 -2.72
CA ILE A 133 -4.50 3.91 -2.51
C ILE A 133 -4.57 4.57 -1.14
N PHE A 134 -5.67 4.42 -0.40
CA PHE A 134 -5.84 5.05 0.91
C PHE A 134 -5.21 4.21 2.03
N THR A 135 -5.14 2.90 1.83
CA THR A 135 -4.55 1.94 2.77
C THR A 135 -3.23 1.35 2.28
N ASN A 136 -2.86 1.57 1.01
CA ASN A 136 -1.76 0.93 0.29
C ASN A 136 -1.90 -0.61 0.22
N ASN A 137 -3.13 -1.14 0.23
CA ASN A 137 -3.40 -2.57 0.11
C ASN A 137 -3.69 -2.97 -1.34
N LEU A 138 -3.23 -4.16 -1.72
CA LEU A 138 -3.76 -4.88 -2.86
C LEU A 138 -4.99 -5.67 -2.42
N GLU A 139 -6.10 -5.47 -3.11
CA GLU A 139 -7.39 -6.08 -2.81
C GLU A 139 -7.72 -7.19 -3.84
N GLY A 140 -8.99 -7.44 -4.14
CA GLY A 140 -9.44 -8.46 -5.08
C GLY A 140 -8.96 -8.28 -6.52
N LEU A 141 -9.07 -9.35 -7.32
CA LEU A 141 -8.68 -9.36 -8.73
C LEU A 141 -9.63 -8.51 -9.58
N VAL A 142 -9.09 -7.54 -10.30
CA VAL A 142 -9.87 -6.66 -11.20
C VAL A 142 -9.60 -6.95 -12.67
N LEU A 143 -8.40 -7.46 -12.99
CA LEU A 143 -7.99 -7.86 -14.33
C LEU A 143 -7.77 -9.36 -14.41
N ASP A 144 -8.12 -9.95 -15.55
CA ASP A 144 -7.86 -11.36 -15.80
C ASP A 144 -6.51 -11.56 -16.50
N HIS A 145 -5.45 -11.78 -15.71
CA HIS A 145 -4.12 -12.14 -16.23
C HIS A 145 -3.96 -13.64 -16.51
N ARG A 146 -5.03 -14.43 -16.43
CA ARG A 146 -5.06 -15.84 -16.87
C ARG A 146 -5.70 -16.00 -18.25
N TYR A 147 -6.39 -14.99 -18.75
CA TYR A 147 -6.92 -14.95 -20.09
C TYR A 147 -5.82 -14.68 -21.15
N TYR A 148 -5.75 -15.51 -22.19
CA TYR A 148 -4.74 -15.42 -23.26
C TYR A 148 -5.28 -15.04 -24.63
N ALA A 149 -6.61 -15.04 -24.82
CA ALA A 149 -7.27 -14.80 -26.11
C ALA A 149 -6.73 -15.71 -27.24
N GLY A 150 -6.37 -16.95 -26.91
CA GLY A 150 -5.76 -17.91 -27.83
C GLY A 150 -4.33 -17.54 -28.27
N GLY A 151 -3.66 -16.62 -27.58
CA GLY A 151 -2.24 -16.31 -27.76
C GLY A 151 -1.34 -17.38 -27.14
N CYS A 152 -0.25 -17.73 -27.83
CA CYS A 152 0.63 -18.83 -27.43
C CYS A 152 2.13 -18.60 -27.69
N SER A 153 2.54 -17.40 -28.07
CA SER A 153 3.95 -17.14 -28.36
C SER A 153 4.77 -17.16 -27.06
N PRO A 154 5.80 -18.02 -26.94
CA PRO A 154 6.64 -18.06 -25.75
C PRO A 154 7.48 -16.77 -25.66
N HIS A 155 7.53 -16.21 -24.46
CA HIS A 155 8.41 -15.12 -24.10
C HIS A 155 9.53 -15.67 -23.22
N TYR A 156 10.78 -15.55 -23.68
CA TYR A 156 11.94 -16.08 -22.98
C TYR A 156 12.51 -15.01 -22.05
N ILE A 157 12.62 -15.34 -20.76
CA ILE A 157 13.34 -14.53 -19.78
C ILE A 157 14.30 -15.47 -19.06
N VAL A 158 15.60 -15.24 -19.23
CA VAL A 158 16.65 -16.22 -18.86
C VAL A 158 16.37 -17.54 -19.59
N ASP A 159 16.28 -18.67 -18.88
CA ASP A 159 16.06 -20.00 -19.46
C ASP A 159 14.59 -20.47 -19.35
N THR A 160 13.71 -19.61 -18.83
CA THR A 160 12.30 -19.95 -18.59
C THR A 160 11.41 -19.47 -19.73
N ARG A 161 10.49 -20.34 -20.16
CA ARG A 161 9.46 -20.06 -21.17
C ARG A 161 8.20 -19.53 -20.49
N PHE A 162 7.93 -18.25 -20.65
CA PHE A 162 6.72 -17.61 -20.13
C PHE A 162 5.65 -17.45 -21.21
N ARG A 163 4.38 -17.52 -20.79
CA ARG A 163 3.22 -17.20 -21.63
C ARG A 163 2.73 -15.80 -21.29
N LYS A 164 2.79 -14.87 -22.25
CA LYS A 164 2.31 -13.50 -22.04
C LYS A 164 0.77 -13.46 -22.01
N PRO A 165 0.13 -13.01 -20.91
CA PRO A 165 -1.32 -12.88 -20.86
C PRO A 165 -1.85 -11.82 -21.81
N TYR A 166 -3.12 -11.92 -22.18
CA TYR A 166 -3.74 -11.01 -23.15
C TYR A 166 -3.72 -9.55 -22.68
N ASN A 167 -3.96 -9.28 -21.40
CA ASN A 167 -3.99 -7.92 -20.86
C ASN A 167 -2.63 -7.22 -20.85
N VAL A 168 -1.54 -7.98 -20.86
CA VAL A 168 -0.18 -7.46 -20.73
C VAL A 168 0.33 -6.99 -22.10
N GLU A 169 0.63 -5.70 -22.20
CA GLU A 169 1.25 -5.13 -23.41
C GLU A 169 2.70 -5.62 -23.53
N SER A 170 3.48 -5.36 -22.48
CA SER A 170 4.89 -5.74 -22.37
C SER A 170 5.28 -6.09 -20.93
N TYR A 171 6.20 -7.03 -20.81
CA TYR A 171 6.88 -7.37 -19.57
C TYR A 171 8.37 -7.51 -19.89
N THR A 172 9.13 -6.45 -19.71
CA THR A 172 10.53 -6.37 -20.14
C THR A 172 11.45 -6.59 -18.95
N PRO A 173 12.35 -7.58 -18.98
CA PRO A 173 13.32 -7.76 -17.92
C PRO A 173 14.28 -6.56 -17.88
N GLU A 174 14.62 -6.12 -16.67
CA GLU A 174 15.62 -5.09 -16.41
C GLU A 174 16.91 -5.76 -15.95
N THR A 175 18.00 -5.50 -16.66
CA THR A 175 19.36 -5.96 -16.25
C THR A 175 20.07 -4.93 -15.39
N LYS A 176 19.33 -3.91 -14.91
CA LYS A 176 19.88 -2.78 -14.16
C LYS A 176 19.73 -3.00 -12.66
N GLY A 177 20.73 -3.64 -12.08
CA GLY A 177 20.94 -3.65 -10.64
C GLY A 177 22.44 -3.61 -10.36
N LYS A 178 22.96 -2.46 -9.97
CA LYS A 178 24.15 -2.45 -9.11
C LYS A 178 23.61 -2.50 -7.69
N TYR A 179 24.17 -3.36 -6.83
CA TYR A 179 23.90 -3.36 -5.39
C TYR A 179 24.50 -2.12 -4.71
N GLU A 180 24.26 -0.95 -5.29
CA GLU A 180 24.74 0.33 -4.81
C GLU A 180 23.73 0.88 -3.81
N PHE A 181 24.23 1.34 -2.68
CA PHE A 181 23.43 1.95 -1.63
C PHE A 181 23.51 3.46 -1.77
N THR A 182 22.35 4.07 -1.96
CA THR A 182 22.19 5.51 -1.75
C THR A 182 22.11 5.74 -0.25
N MET A 183 22.99 6.58 0.30
CA MET A 183 23.01 6.88 1.73
C MET A 183 22.70 8.35 1.97
N THR A 184 21.74 8.62 2.85
CA THR A 184 21.31 9.98 3.20
C THR A 184 21.36 10.19 4.72
N GLU A 185 21.87 11.36 5.10
CA GLU A 185 22.01 11.79 6.48
C GLU A 185 20.79 12.61 6.91
N TYR A 186 20.33 12.38 8.15
CA TYR A 186 19.29 13.20 8.77
C TYR A 186 19.67 13.56 10.21
N ASP A 187 19.66 14.86 10.49
CA ASP A 187 20.00 15.40 11.81
C ASP A 187 18.89 15.20 12.85
N THR A 188 17.64 15.02 12.42
CA THR A 188 16.49 14.87 13.32
C THR A 188 15.53 13.80 12.82
N TYR A 189 14.77 13.21 13.75
CA TYR A 189 13.72 12.26 13.41
C TYR A 189 12.64 12.90 12.53
N SER A 190 12.28 14.17 12.74
CA SER A 190 11.26 14.86 11.94
C SER A 190 11.68 14.97 10.47
N ASN A 191 12.96 15.25 10.19
CA ASN A 191 13.51 15.30 8.83
C ASN A 191 13.53 13.90 8.18
N TYR A 192 13.89 12.88 8.95
CA TYR A 192 13.84 11.49 8.50
C TYR A 192 12.40 11.05 8.21
N GLU A 193 11.47 11.33 9.13
CA GLU A 193 10.05 10.98 8.99
C GLU A 193 9.45 11.67 7.78
N SER A 194 9.70 12.97 7.57
CA SER A 194 9.17 13.67 6.40
C SER A 194 9.71 13.11 5.08
N SER A 195 11.01 12.79 5.03
CA SER A 195 11.70 12.38 3.79
C SER A 195 11.58 10.90 3.45
N VAL A 196 11.50 10.02 4.46
CA VAL A 196 11.53 8.56 4.27
C VAL A 196 10.18 7.93 4.57
N LEU A 197 9.47 8.40 5.60
CA LEU A 197 8.20 7.79 6.01
C LEU A 197 6.99 8.45 5.35
N LYS A 198 6.93 9.79 5.37
CA LYS A 198 5.82 10.56 4.84
C LYS A 198 5.96 10.80 3.34
N ALA A 199 7.15 11.01 2.78
CA ALA A 199 7.31 11.13 1.32
C ALA A 199 6.77 9.91 0.56
N LYS A 200 6.96 8.70 1.12
CA LYS A 200 6.38 7.45 0.58
C LYS A 200 4.85 7.39 0.69
N ALA A 201 4.26 8.12 1.65
CA ALA A 201 2.82 8.23 1.84
C ALA A 201 2.19 9.47 1.18
N SER A 202 2.98 10.50 0.87
CA SER A 202 2.54 11.83 0.43
C SER A 202 2.83 12.13 -1.04
N GLN A 203 3.45 11.21 -1.79
CA GLN A 203 3.47 11.26 -3.26
C GLN A 203 2.06 11.15 -3.87
N SER A 204 1.07 10.96 -3.02
CA SER A 204 -0.33 10.76 -3.34
C SER A 204 -1.14 12.05 -3.10
N SER A 205 -0.63 13.22 -3.53
CA SER A 205 -1.38 14.48 -3.53
C SER A 205 -2.49 14.39 -4.58
N PHE A 206 -3.65 13.88 -4.19
CA PHE A 206 -4.75 13.58 -5.09
C PHE A 206 -5.53 14.85 -5.46
N SER A 207 -5.56 15.19 -6.75
CA SER A 207 -6.46 16.21 -7.29
C SER A 207 -7.87 15.64 -7.53
N PHE A 208 -8.86 16.53 -7.60
CA PHE A 208 -10.28 16.20 -7.86
C PHE A 208 -10.47 15.21 -9.04
N GLY A 209 -11.13 14.07 -8.80
CA GLY A 209 -11.26 12.97 -9.79
C GLY A 209 -10.07 12.00 -9.86
N ILE A 210 -9.23 11.98 -8.82
CA ILE A 210 -8.14 11.03 -8.48
C ILE A 210 -7.43 10.35 -9.67
N LYS A 211 -7.01 11.13 -10.66
CA LYS A 211 -6.09 10.61 -11.69
C LYS A 211 -4.65 10.81 -11.22
N ILE A 212 -3.91 9.73 -11.03
CA ILE A 212 -2.49 9.80 -10.70
C ILE A 212 -1.70 9.92 -12.00
N THR A 213 -1.08 11.08 -12.24
CA THR A 213 -0.44 11.42 -13.52
C THR A 213 1.02 10.97 -13.63
N GLY A 214 1.62 10.47 -12.56
CA GLY A 214 3.03 10.08 -12.49
C GLY A 214 3.28 8.69 -11.92
N VAL A 215 4.51 8.19 -12.11
CA VAL A 215 5.01 7.00 -11.41
C VAL A 215 5.24 7.37 -9.95
N PHE A 216 4.76 6.56 -9.02
CA PHE A 216 4.97 6.73 -7.58
C PHE A 216 5.37 5.41 -6.92
N GLU A 217 5.96 5.49 -5.74
CA GLU A 217 6.25 4.33 -4.89
C GLU A 217 5.06 4.05 -3.97
N LEU A 218 4.67 2.77 -3.84
CA LEU A 218 3.68 2.37 -2.83
C LEU A 218 4.21 2.67 -1.43
N GLY A 219 3.41 3.42 -0.67
CA GLY A 219 3.69 3.71 0.74
C GLY A 219 3.61 2.47 1.61
N TYR A 220 3.93 2.64 2.90
CA TYR A 220 3.85 1.53 3.85
C TYR A 220 2.40 1.07 4.04
N ASN A 221 2.24 -0.24 4.01
CA ASN A 221 0.98 -0.89 4.31
C ASN A 221 0.86 -1.09 5.83
N SER A 222 -0.12 -0.41 6.45
CA SER A 222 -0.38 -0.52 7.89
C SER A 222 -0.82 -1.92 8.33
N ASN A 223 -1.26 -2.80 7.42
CA ASN A 223 -1.60 -4.19 7.72
C ASN A 223 -0.40 -5.14 7.68
N ASP A 224 0.71 -4.78 7.02
CA ASP A 224 1.91 -5.61 6.97
C ASP A 224 2.65 -5.57 8.30
N ASN A 225 2.82 -6.74 8.92
CA ASN A 225 3.49 -6.87 10.20
C ASN A 225 4.98 -6.45 10.15
N ARG A 226 5.64 -6.57 9.00
CA ARG A 226 7.02 -6.09 8.79
C ARG A 226 7.09 -4.57 8.94
N PHE A 227 6.18 -3.85 8.27
CA PHE A 227 6.10 -2.39 8.38
C PHE A 227 5.65 -1.94 9.77
N LYS A 228 4.67 -2.62 10.40
CA LYS A 228 4.29 -2.33 11.80
C LYS A 228 5.51 -2.37 12.72
N LYS A 229 6.27 -3.47 12.70
CA LYS A 229 7.49 -3.62 13.53
C LYS A 229 8.54 -2.54 13.23
N PHE A 230 8.76 -2.23 11.96
CA PHE A 230 9.68 -1.19 11.52
C PHE A 230 9.29 0.19 12.08
N ILE A 231 8.02 0.58 11.93
CA ILE A 231 7.51 1.87 12.42
C ILE A 231 7.56 1.95 13.95
N GLN A 232 7.17 0.88 14.66
CA GLN A 232 7.23 0.84 16.12
C GLN A 232 8.65 1.03 16.66
N ARG A 233 9.65 0.37 16.02
CA ARG A 233 11.07 0.55 16.35
C ARG A 233 11.52 1.99 16.10
N MET A 234 11.15 2.54 14.94
CA MET A 234 11.62 3.86 14.53
C MET A 234 11.02 4.99 15.35
N LYS A 235 9.72 4.93 15.65
CA LYS A 235 9.05 5.94 16.47
C LYS A 235 9.61 6.09 17.89
N ARG A 236 10.36 5.10 18.40
CA ARG A 236 11.06 5.20 19.70
C ARG A 236 12.00 6.42 19.76
N PHE A 237 12.52 6.83 18.61
CA PHE A 237 13.49 7.91 18.44
C PHE A 237 12.86 9.26 18.09
N SER A 238 11.53 9.37 18.07
CA SER A 238 10.86 10.64 17.76
C SER A 238 11.16 11.77 18.75
N SER A 239 11.54 11.40 19.98
CA SER A 239 11.80 12.32 21.09
C SER A 239 13.27 12.34 21.51
N THR A 240 14.18 11.77 20.71
CA THR A 240 15.60 11.67 21.04
C THR A 240 16.43 12.62 20.19
N SER A 241 17.60 13.01 20.68
CA SER A 241 18.59 13.79 19.91
C SER A 241 19.43 12.92 18.97
N SER A 242 18.88 11.78 18.55
CA SER A 242 19.54 10.80 17.70
C SER A 242 19.67 11.34 16.28
N LYS A 243 20.74 10.97 15.60
CA LYS A 243 20.92 11.21 14.17
C LYS A 243 20.71 9.91 13.39
N PHE A 244 20.39 10.04 12.11
CA PHE A 244 20.01 8.91 11.28
C PHE A 244 20.83 8.89 10.00
N ILE A 245 21.30 7.71 9.61
CA ILE A 245 21.82 7.45 8.26
C ILE A 245 20.90 6.41 7.65
N HIS A 246 20.22 6.78 6.58
CA HIS A 246 19.36 5.89 5.83
C HIS A 246 20.10 5.41 4.59
N ALA A 247 20.17 4.10 4.41
CA ALA A 247 20.76 3.48 3.25
C ALA A 247 19.69 2.69 2.50
N ARG A 248 19.63 2.88 1.18
CA ARG A 248 18.62 2.28 0.31
C ARG A 248 19.25 1.77 -0.97
N SER A 249 18.97 0.52 -1.29
CA SER A 249 19.30 -0.14 -2.56
C SER A 249 18.03 -0.67 -3.22
N GLU A 250 17.92 -0.49 -4.53
CA GLU A 250 16.78 -0.92 -5.33
C GLU A 250 17.25 -1.87 -6.42
N LEU A 251 16.54 -2.96 -6.59
CA LEU A 251 16.77 -3.92 -7.66
C LEU A 251 15.50 -4.00 -8.50
N ALA A 252 15.53 -3.48 -9.72
CA ALA A 252 14.45 -3.64 -10.68
C ALA A 252 14.66 -4.93 -11.47
N VAL A 253 13.67 -5.82 -11.45
CA VAL A 253 13.71 -7.11 -12.18
C VAL A 253 12.97 -7.02 -13.50
N ALA A 254 11.83 -6.34 -13.53
CA ALA A 254 11.07 -6.15 -14.76
C ALA A 254 10.21 -4.91 -14.73
N VAL A 255 9.90 -4.41 -15.92
CA VAL A 255 8.91 -3.36 -16.16
C VAL A 255 7.69 -3.97 -16.82
N TYR A 256 6.57 -3.84 -16.13
CA TYR A 256 5.25 -4.25 -16.56
C TYR A 256 4.49 -3.07 -17.16
N LYS A 257 3.80 -3.32 -18.29
CA LYS A 257 2.87 -2.39 -18.90
C LYS A 257 1.58 -3.08 -19.33
N LEU A 258 0.47 -2.51 -18.91
CA LEU A 258 -0.88 -2.94 -19.26
C LEU A 258 -1.27 -2.39 -20.64
N LYS A 259 -2.06 -3.15 -21.40
CA LYS A 259 -2.67 -2.63 -22.64
C LYS A 259 -3.52 -1.38 -22.36
N PRO A 260 -3.54 -0.41 -23.28
CA PRO A 260 -4.27 0.84 -23.07
C PRO A 260 -5.80 0.69 -23.16
N ARG A 261 -6.30 -0.34 -23.86
CA ARG A 261 -7.73 -0.56 -24.14
C ARG A 261 -8.02 -2.05 -24.36
N ALA A 262 -9.32 -2.38 -24.40
CA ALA A 262 -9.83 -3.73 -24.66
C ALA A 262 -9.24 -4.76 -23.68
N LEU A 263 -9.31 -4.44 -22.40
CA LEU A 263 -8.85 -5.26 -21.29
C LEU A 263 -9.89 -6.32 -20.95
N MET A 264 -9.44 -7.50 -20.56
CA MET A 264 -10.31 -8.53 -19.99
C MET A 264 -10.40 -8.36 -18.48
N LEU A 265 -11.59 -8.02 -17.99
CA LEU A 265 -11.86 -7.90 -16.57
C LEU A 265 -11.92 -9.29 -15.91
N HIS A 266 -11.51 -9.37 -14.65
CA HIS A 266 -11.74 -10.58 -13.85
C HIS A 266 -13.24 -10.85 -13.75
N TYR A 267 -13.65 -12.12 -13.84
CA TYR A 267 -15.08 -12.46 -13.95
C TYR A 267 -15.88 -12.09 -12.69
N GLU A 268 -15.30 -12.22 -11.49
CA GLU A 268 -15.96 -11.82 -10.24
C GLU A 268 -16.18 -10.31 -10.18
N PHE A 269 -15.18 -9.53 -10.60
CA PHE A 269 -15.29 -8.08 -10.69
C PHE A 269 -16.33 -7.66 -11.74
N LEU A 270 -16.35 -8.31 -12.90
CA LEU A 270 -17.36 -8.10 -13.95
C LEU A 270 -18.78 -8.36 -13.43
N GLN A 271 -18.99 -9.49 -12.74
CA GLN A 271 -20.27 -9.82 -12.13
C GLN A 271 -20.69 -8.79 -11.08
N ARG A 272 -19.76 -8.37 -10.22
CA ARG A 272 -20.02 -7.36 -9.19
C ARG A 272 -20.42 -6.01 -9.81
N LEU A 273 -19.78 -5.60 -10.91
CA LEU A 273 -20.15 -4.40 -11.66
C LEU A 273 -21.54 -4.51 -12.30
N HIS A 274 -21.92 -5.69 -12.82
CA HIS A 274 -23.28 -5.91 -13.35
C HIS A 274 -24.38 -5.84 -12.27
N GLN A 275 -24.03 -6.15 -11.02
CA GLN A 275 -24.94 -6.10 -9.87
C GLN A 275 -25.12 -4.68 -9.30
N LEU A 276 -24.30 -3.71 -9.72
CA LEU A 276 -24.42 -2.34 -9.23
C LEU A 276 -25.74 -1.70 -9.68
N PRO A 277 -26.44 -0.99 -8.77
CA PRO A 277 -27.67 -0.30 -9.13
C PRO A 277 -27.39 0.91 -10.02
N SER A 278 -28.30 1.21 -10.94
CA SER A 278 -28.22 2.43 -11.77
C SER A 278 -28.48 3.69 -10.94
N GLU A 279 -29.37 3.57 -9.95
CA GLU A 279 -29.62 4.62 -8.97
C GLU A 279 -28.50 4.63 -7.92
N TYR A 280 -28.07 5.83 -7.51
CA TYR A 280 -26.95 5.96 -6.59
C TYR A 280 -27.29 5.43 -5.19
N SER A 281 -26.60 4.37 -4.77
CA SER A 281 -26.66 3.81 -3.41
C SER A 281 -25.26 3.57 -2.90
N TYR A 282 -24.75 4.48 -2.07
CA TYR A 282 -23.35 4.47 -1.64
C TYR A 282 -22.90 3.14 -1.01
N GLY A 283 -23.75 2.45 -0.23
CA GLY A 283 -23.41 1.16 0.38
C GLY A 283 -22.94 0.10 -0.62
N GLU A 284 -23.56 0.01 -1.80
CA GLU A 284 -23.17 -0.95 -2.85
C GLU A 284 -21.84 -0.57 -3.53
N TYR A 285 -21.60 0.72 -3.76
CA TYR A 285 -20.35 1.19 -4.34
C TYR A 285 -19.20 1.15 -3.33
N ARG A 286 -19.47 1.41 -2.04
CA ARG A 286 -18.50 1.28 -0.94
C ARG A 286 -17.99 -0.14 -0.81
N GLU A 287 -18.88 -1.13 -0.89
CA GLU A 287 -18.49 -2.54 -0.81
C GLU A 287 -17.59 -2.94 -1.99
N LEU A 288 -17.90 -2.49 -3.21
CA LEU A 288 -17.00 -2.67 -4.36
C LEU A 288 -15.58 -2.13 -4.08
N TYR A 289 -15.46 -0.95 -3.48
CA TYR A 289 -14.17 -0.35 -3.13
C TYR A 289 -13.44 -1.09 -2.01
N ARG A 290 -14.17 -1.69 -1.06
CA ARG A 290 -13.59 -2.55 -0.01
C ARG A 290 -13.06 -3.85 -0.60
N ASP A 291 -13.79 -4.45 -1.55
CA ASP A 291 -13.45 -5.75 -2.12
C ASP A 291 -12.35 -5.68 -3.18
N TYR A 292 -12.34 -4.61 -3.99
CA TYR A 292 -11.48 -4.49 -5.18
C TYR A 292 -10.54 -3.28 -5.13
N GLY A 293 -10.53 -2.51 -4.05
CA GLY A 293 -9.71 -1.30 -3.95
C GLY A 293 -10.26 -0.18 -4.82
N THR A 294 -9.50 0.90 -5.00
CA THR A 294 -9.99 2.13 -5.64
C THR A 294 -9.39 2.39 -7.01
N HIS A 295 -8.23 1.77 -7.28
CA HIS A 295 -7.45 1.93 -8.51
C HIS A 295 -7.02 0.57 -9.08
N TYR A 296 -6.53 0.55 -10.31
CA TYR A 296 -5.84 -0.58 -10.91
C TYR A 296 -4.50 -0.14 -11.49
N ILE A 297 -3.57 -1.09 -11.63
CA ILE A 297 -2.19 -0.83 -12.03
C ILE A 297 -2.08 -0.82 -13.56
N THR A 298 -1.56 0.27 -14.13
CA THR A 298 -1.36 0.42 -15.59
C THR A 298 0.10 0.24 -16.01
N GLU A 299 1.03 0.70 -15.18
CA GLU A 299 2.47 0.46 -15.35
C GLU A 299 3.08 0.14 -13.98
N ALA A 300 4.04 -0.78 -13.94
CA ALA A 300 4.75 -1.09 -12.70
C ALA A 300 6.19 -1.51 -12.95
N THR A 301 7.07 -1.15 -12.03
CA THR A 301 8.37 -1.76 -11.88
C THR A 301 8.27 -2.78 -10.75
N VAL A 302 8.58 -4.03 -11.06
CA VAL A 302 8.62 -5.12 -10.08
C VAL A 302 10.07 -5.48 -9.78
N GLY A 303 10.34 -5.79 -8.52
CA GLY A 303 11.70 -6.04 -8.04
C GLY A 303 11.76 -6.06 -6.52
N GLY A 304 12.80 -5.48 -5.95
CA GLY A 304 13.03 -5.48 -4.52
C GLY A 304 13.65 -4.17 -4.03
N ILE A 305 13.40 -3.86 -2.75
CA ILE A 305 14.03 -2.75 -2.05
C ILE A 305 14.65 -3.28 -0.77
N TYR A 306 15.95 -3.08 -0.64
CA TYR A 306 16.70 -3.33 0.59
C TYR A 306 17.02 -1.98 1.23
N GLU A 307 16.47 -1.72 2.41
CA GLU A 307 16.76 -0.48 3.13
C GLU A 307 17.10 -0.75 4.59
N TYR A 308 18.05 0.02 5.10
CA TYR A 308 18.40 0.01 6.52
C TYR A 308 18.64 1.43 7.02
N THR A 309 18.40 1.62 8.31
CA THR A 309 18.63 2.89 9.00
C THR A 309 19.50 2.65 10.22
N LEU A 310 20.63 3.34 10.25
CA LEU A 310 21.52 3.43 11.41
C LEU A 310 21.05 4.60 12.27
N VAL A 311 20.72 4.30 13.53
CA VAL A 311 20.38 5.31 14.53
C VAL A 311 21.58 5.50 15.43
N VAL A 312 22.12 6.71 15.49
CA VAL A 312 23.38 6.99 16.19
C VAL A 312 23.21 8.01 17.30
N ASN A 313 23.94 7.79 18.39
CA ASN A 313 23.97 8.70 19.51
C ASN A 313 24.90 9.88 19.22
N SER A 314 24.29 11.04 18.96
CA SER A 314 25.04 12.25 18.60
C SER A 314 25.99 12.74 19.70
N ASN A 315 25.69 12.51 20.97
CA ASN A 315 26.52 12.95 22.08
C ASN A 315 27.79 12.09 22.21
N GLU A 316 27.64 10.76 22.13
CA GLU A 316 28.78 9.84 22.20
C GLU A 316 29.69 9.95 20.98
N LEU A 317 29.12 10.15 19.78
CA LEU A 317 29.90 10.45 18.57
C LEU A 317 30.75 11.71 18.73
N ARG A 318 30.16 12.80 19.23
CA ARG A 318 30.88 14.06 19.46
C ARG A 318 31.98 13.93 20.50
N LYS A 319 31.75 13.18 21.59
CA LYS A 319 32.78 12.92 22.62
C LYS A 319 33.99 12.17 22.06
N ALA A 320 33.76 11.28 21.11
CA ALA A 320 34.83 10.55 20.42
C ALA A 320 35.46 11.35 19.26
N GLY A 321 34.96 12.55 18.96
CA GLY A 321 35.48 13.41 17.89
C GLY A 321 35.04 13.01 16.49
N TYR A 322 33.98 12.20 16.36
CA TYR A 322 33.49 11.67 15.07
C TYR A 322 32.28 12.46 14.57
N SER A 323 32.20 12.63 13.25
CA SER A 323 31.06 13.22 12.54
C SER A 323 30.11 12.16 11.99
N LEU A 324 28.90 12.58 11.60
CA LEU A 324 27.93 11.69 10.94
C LEU A 324 28.45 11.17 9.60
N SER A 325 29.19 12.02 8.87
CA SER A 325 29.84 11.67 7.61
C SER A 325 30.88 10.58 7.76
N ASP A 326 31.59 10.54 8.90
CA ASP A 326 32.58 9.51 9.16
C ASP A 326 31.92 8.14 9.36
N VAL A 327 30.75 8.12 10.02
CA VAL A 327 29.90 6.93 10.17
C VAL A 327 29.36 6.48 8.80
N GLN A 328 28.85 7.40 7.99
CA GLN A 328 28.34 7.08 6.64
C GLN A 328 29.44 6.45 5.78
N LYS A 329 30.62 7.07 5.71
CA LYS A 329 31.74 6.56 4.92
C LYS A 329 32.26 5.22 5.45
N CYS A 330 32.31 5.05 6.77
CA CYS A 330 32.66 3.77 7.39
C CYS A 330 31.66 2.66 7.00
N ALA A 331 30.35 2.94 7.03
CA ALA A 331 29.32 1.99 6.59
C ALA A 331 29.41 1.67 5.09
N GLN A 332 29.70 2.66 4.23
CA GLN A 332 29.94 2.43 2.79
C GLN A 332 31.12 1.48 2.55
N HIS A 333 32.20 1.60 3.31
CA HIS A 333 33.34 0.70 3.20
C HIS A 333 33.08 -0.68 3.80
N GLY A 334 32.31 -0.77 4.89
CA GLY A 334 31.87 -2.03 5.49
C GLY A 334 31.03 -2.90 4.54
N PHE A 335 30.36 -2.30 3.56
CA PHE A 335 29.63 -3.01 2.50
C PHE A 335 30.57 -3.60 1.42
N ASN A 336 31.63 -2.86 1.04
CA ASN A 336 32.53 -3.16 -0.08
C ASN A 336 33.59 -4.24 0.24
N ILE A 337 33.32 -5.22 1.11
CA ILE A 337 34.36 -6.15 1.60
C ILE A 337 34.81 -7.14 0.50
N GLY A 338 35.83 -6.65 -0.21
CA GLY A 338 36.90 -7.36 -0.91
C GLY A 338 38.19 -6.52 -0.97
N ALA A 339 38.22 -5.31 -0.40
CA ALA A 339 39.39 -4.43 -0.36
C ALA A 339 39.89 -4.22 1.07
N SER A 340 41.20 -4.32 1.27
CA SER A 340 41.87 -4.01 2.54
C SER A 340 41.57 -2.57 2.99
N ILE A 341 41.07 -2.41 4.22
CA ILE A 341 40.65 -1.14 4.84
C ILE A 341 41.83 -0.16 5.07
N THR A 342 43.06 -0.60 4.79
CA THR A 342 44.34 0.03 5.15
C THR A 342 44.69 1.33 4.40
N GLY A 343 43.89 1.81 3.44
CA GLY A 343 44.26 2.99 2.61
C GLY A 343 43.37 4.23 2.72
N VAL A 344 42.17 4.12 3.32
CA VAL A 344 41.13 5.17 3.18
C VAL A 344 41.03 6.07 4.42
N TYR A 345 41.48 5.62 5.59
CA TYR A 345 41.28 6.29 6.88
C TYR A 345 41.93 7.68 7.00
N LEU A 346 43.04 7.94 6.29
CA LEU A 346 43.74 9.25 6.33
C LEU A 346 42.91 10.42 5.77
N LYS A 347 41.86 10.14 4.98
CA LYS A 347 40.94 11.16 4.44
C LYS A 347 39.61 11.26 5.20
N LEU A 348 39.39 10.40 6.21
CA LEU A 348 38.08 10.16 6.81
C LEU A 348 37.91 10.74 8.22
N GLY A 349 38.92 11.35 8.84
CA GLY A 349 38.80 11.87 10.22
C GLY A 349 38.53 10.82 11.31
N ILE A 350 38.37 9.54 10.96
CA ILE A 350 38.13 8.39 11.84
C ILE A 350 39.31 7.42 11.79
N THR A 351 39.66 6.82 12.92
CA THR A 351 40.72 5.79 12.98
C THR A 351 40.22 4.43 12.49
N GLU A 352 41.11 3.59 11.95
CA GLU A 352 40.77 2.22 11.53
C GLU A 352 40.15 1.40 12.68
N ALA A 353 40.72 1.51 13.89
CA ALA A 353 40.19 0.88 15.09
C ALA A 353 38.80 1.44 15.47
N GLY A 354 38.58 2.75 15.31
CA GLY A 354 37.30 3.41 15.55
C GLY A 354 36.20 2.94 14.58
N CYS A 355 36.48 2.90 13.29
CA CYS A 355 35.53 2.38 12.28
C CYS A 355 35.23 0.90 12.52
N LYS A 356 36.25 0.08 12.85
CA LYS A 356 36.04 -1.34 13.17
C LYS A 356 35.19 -1.53 14.43
N SER A 357 35.37 -0.69 15.46
CA SER A 357 34.54 -0.70 16.66
C SER A 357 33.10 -0.29 16.35
N LEU A 358 32.90 0.76 15.56
CA LEU A 358 31.58 1.22 15.12
C LEU A 358 30.85 0.13 14.32
N LEU A 359 31.53 -0.49 13.35
CA LEU A 359 30.97 -1.59 12.54
C LEU A 359 30.61 -2.79 13.40
N LYS A 360 31.40 -3.10 14.44
CA LYS A 360 31.11 -4.21 15.36
C LYS A 360 29.85 -3.98 16.20
N GLU A 361 29.48 -2.73 16.50
CA GLU A 361 28.23 -2.43 17.19
C GLU A 361 26.98 -2.56 16.28
N ILE A 362 27.18 -2.60 14.95
CA ILE A 362 26.10 -2.75 13.98
C ILE A 362 25.81 -4.24 13.84
N GLY A 363 24.74 -4.70 14.49
CA GLY A 363 24.22 -6.04 14.29
C GLY A 363 24.51 -7.05 15.43
N ASP A 364 25.65 -6.91 16.09
CA ASP A 364 26.00 -7.79 17.21
C ASP A 364 25.25 -7.41 18.52
N SER A 365 24.27 -8.23 18.89
CA SER A 365 23.49 -8.08 20.13
C SER A 365 24.28 -8.29 21.43
N THR A 366 25.50 -8.82 21.35
CA THR A 366 26.37 -9.07 22.51
C THR A 366 27.35 -7.94 22.81
N SER A 367 27.51 -6.99 21.87
CA SER A 367 28.42 -5.85 22.01
C SER A 367 27.80 -4.73 22.86
N LYS A 368 28.63 -4.05 23.68
CA LYS A 368 28.20 -2.88 24.45
C LYS A 368 28.05 -1.70 23.49
N LYS A 369 26.81 -1.38 23.12
CA LYS A 369 26.47 -0.25 22.24
C LYS A 369 26.89 1.08 22.86
N GLN A 370 27.82 1.78 22.22
CA GLN A 370 28.31 3.09 22.62
C GLN A 370 27.91 4.18 21.62
N TYR A 371 28.07 3.91 20.32
CA TYR A 371 27.79 4.86 19.25
C TYR A 371 26.48 4.57 18.53
N VAL A 372 26.17 3.29 18.28
CA VAL A 372 24.98 2.87 17.52
C VAL A 372 23.85 2.53 18.49
N GLU A 373 22.77 3.30 18.46
CA GLU A 373 21.61 3.07 19.31
C GLU A 373 20.72 1.95 18.78
N ASP A 374 20.57 1.86 17.46
CA ASP A 374 19.85 0.77 16.80
C ASP A 374 20.22 0.64 15.31
N PHE A 375 20.03 -0.57 14.80
CA PHE A 375 20.14 -0.93 13.39
C PHE A 375 18.81 -1.54 12.95
N ILE A 376 18.12 -0.85 12.05
CA ILE A 376 16.75 -1.17 11.67
C ILE A 376 16.71 -1.42 10.18
N VAL A 377 16.35 -2.63 9.79
CA VAL A 377 16.31 -3.09 8.40
C VAL A 377 14.87 -3.34 7.97
N LEU A 378 14.60 -3.08 6.69
CA LEU A 378 13.34 -3.37 6.02
C LEU A 378 13.64 -3.87 4.60
N VAL A 379 13.15 -5.08 4.29
CA VAL A 379 13.36 -5.74 3.00
C VAL A 379 12.02 -6.00 2.33
N ARG A 380 11.89 -5.54 1.09
CA ARG A 380 10.75 -5.75 0.18
C ARG A 380 11.20 -6.53 -1.06
N GLY A 381 10.38 -7.46 -1.52
CA GLY A 381 10.75 -8.44 -2.56
C GLY A 381 11.83 -9.43 -2.09
N GLY A 382 11.72 -10.69 -2.49
CA GLY A 382 12.71 -11.74 -2.17
C GLY A 382 12.90 -12.01 -0.68
N ALA A 383 11.95 -11.60 0.17
CA ALA A 383 12.08 -11.68 1.63
C ALA A 383 11.74 -13.09 2.14
N SER A 384 12.70 -14.01 2.06
CA SER A 384 12.64 -15.29 2.78
C SER A 384 12.96 -15.10 4.27
N GLU A 385 12.53 -16.02 5.13
CA GLU A 385 12.88 -16.01 6.56
C GLU A 385 14.41 -16.03 6.75
N HIS A 386 15.14 -16.72 5.87
CA HIS A 386 16.58 -16.76 5.86
C HIS A 386 17.21 -15.40 5.56
N ILE A 387 16.82 -14.77 4.45
CA ILE A 387 17.34 -13.46 4.02
C ILE A 387 17.02 -12.40 5.06
N THR A 388 15.80 -12.39 5.58
CA THR A 388 15.40 -11.42 6.62
C THR A 388 16.19 -11.62 7.91
N THR A 389 16.45 -12.86 8.33
CA THR A 389 17.28 -13.16 9.51
C THR A 389 18.71 -12.65 9.33
N LEU A 390 19.32 -12.88 8.17
CA LEU A 390 20.66 -12.38 7.86
C LEU A 390 20.69 -10.84 7.77
N ALA A 391 19.66 -10.26 7.17
CA ALA A 391 19.54 -8.81 7.02
C ALA A 391 19.45 -8.07 8.35
N TYR A 392 18.86 -8.67 9.39
CA TYR A 392 18.81 -8.09 10.74
C TYR A 392 20.08 -8.33 11.57
N LYS A 393 20.95 -9.26 11.17
CA LYS A 393 22.11 -9.67 11.95
C LYS A 393 23.30 -8.74 11.79
N ASP A 394 23.61 -8.28 10.57
CA ASP A 394 24.80 -7.49 10.29
C ASP A 394 24.54 -6.53 9.11
N LEU A 395 25.51 -5.65 8.83
CA LEU A 395 25.51 -4.86 7.60
C LEU A 395 25.44 -5.78 6.36
N PRO A 396 24.78 -5.33 5.29
CA PRO A 396 24.68 -6.15 4.08
C PRO A 396 26.07 -6.47 3.53
N THR A 397 26.26 -7.71 3.10
CA THR A 397 27.48 -8.19 2.43
C THR A 397 27.20 -8.43 0.96
N ALA A 398 28.24 -8.46 0.12
CA ALA A 398 28.07 -8.79 -1.30
C ALA A 398 27.37 -10.15 -1.52
N ALA A 399 27.69 -11.15 -0.70
CA ALA A 399 27.06 -12.48 -0.76
C ALA A 399 25.58 -12.44 -0.38
N LEU A 400 25.21 -11.74 0.70
CA LEU A 400 23.81 -11.57 1.09
C LEU A 400 23.01 -10.82 0.02
N MET A 401 23.59 -9.79 -0.59
CA MET A 401 22.92 -9.03 -1.64
C MET A 401 22.71 -9.85 -2.91
N GLN A 402 23.65 -10.73 -3.26
CA GLN A 402 23.48 -11.69 -4.36
C GLN A 402 22.35 -12.67 -4.08
N GLU A 403 22.33 -13.28 -2.90
CA GLU A 403 21.27 -14.20 -2.51
C GLU A 403 19.89 -13.53 -2.46
N TRP A 404 19.83 -12.29 -1.96
CA TRP A 404 18.62 -11.48 -2.02
C TRP A 404 18.21 -11.18 -3.46
N GLY A 405 19.15 -10.82 -4.33
CA GLY A 405 18.87 -10.55 -5.74
C GLY A 405 18.26 -11.76 -6.46
N ASP A 406 18.81 -12.95 -6.23
CA ASP A 406 18.27 -14.20 -6.76
C ASP A 406 16.85 -14.46 -6.24
N ALA A 407 16.60 -14.24 -4.94
CA ALA A 407 15.27 -14.41 -4.37
C ALA A 407 14.24 -13.39 -4.90
N VAL A 408 14.66 -12.15 -5.15
CA VAL A 408 13.80 -11.09 -5.73
C VAL A 408 13.34 -11.48 -7.13
N GLN A 409 14.18 -12.16 -7.91
CA GLN A 409 13.83 -12.62 -9.25
C GLN A 409 12.58 -13.52 -9.24
N TYR A 410 12.48 -14.45 -8.29
CA TYR A 410 11.36 -15.40 -8.19
C TYR A 410 10.16 -14.87 -7.39
N ASN A 411 10.39 -13.94 -6.45
CA ASN A 411 9.33 -13.35 -5.64
C ASN A 411 9.45 -11.81 -5.60
N PRO A 412 9.21 -11.13 -6.75
CA PRO A 412 9.32 -9.69 -6.82
C PRO A 412 8.10 -9.00 -6.19
N GLU A 413 8.32 -7.81 -5.64
CA GLU A 413 7.30 -6.92 -5.13
C GLU A 413 7.19 -5.68 -6.02
N ILE A 414 6.04 -4.99 -5.99
CA ILE A 414 5.85 -3.76 -6.78
C ILE A 414 6.60 -2.62 -6.08
N ILE A 415 7.66 -2.11 -6.72
CA ILE A 415 8.51 -1.06 -6.13
C ILE A 415 8.12 0.34 -6.60
N ARG A 416 7.58 0.46 -7.82
CA ARG A 416 7.08 1.72 -8.40
C ARG A 416 5.91 1.41 -9.32
N LEU A 417 4.91 2.28 -9.40
CA LEU A 417 3.75 2.06 -10.27
C LEU A 417 3.07 3.34 -10.75
N LYS A 418 2.28 3.19 -11.81
CA LYS A 418 1.20 4.10 -12.19
C LYS A 418 -0.12 3.39 -12.00
N ALA A 419 -1.11 4.11 -11.50
CA ALA A 419 -2.43 3.58 -11.26
C ALA A 419 -3.50 4.52 -11.80
N GLU A 420 -4.62 3.93 -12.22
CA GLU A 420 -5.81 4.65 -12.66
C GLU A 420 -7.03 4.25 -11.83
N PRO A 421 -8.02 5.14 -11.65
CA PRO A 421 -9.25 4.80 -10.92
C PRO A 421 -10.01 3.64 -11.54
N LEU A 422 -10.62 2.78 -10.69
CA LEU A 422 -11.37 1.62 -11.16
C LEU A 422 -12.50 1.95 -12.14
N TYR A 423 -13.13 3.12 -12.01
CA TYR A 423 -14.20 3.49 -12.95
C TYR A 423 -13.73 3.64 -14.40
N GLN A 424 -12.42 3.72 -14.67
CA GLN A 424 -11.91 3.70 -16.04
C GLN A 424 -12.09 2.33 -16.72
N LEU A 425 -12.13 1.25 -15.94
CA LEU A 425 -12.35 -0.12 -16.43
C LEU A 425 -13.80 -0.36 -16.87
N VAL A 426 -14.75 0.47 -16.46
CA VAL A 426 -16.12 0.40 -16.93
C VAL A 426 -16.14 0.94 -18.36
N THR A 427 -16.56 0.15 -19.35
CA THR A 427 -16.58 0.62 -20.75
C THR A 427 -17.98 0.46 -21.36
N PRO A 428 -18.34 1.29 -22.37
CA PRO A 428 -19.59 1.08 -23.11
C PRO A 428 -19.65 -0.25 -23.88
N THR A 429 -18.52 -0.93 -24.10
CA THR A 429 -18.49 -2.25 -24.74
C THR A 429 -18.96 -3.35 -23.80
N ASP A 430 -18.67 -3.20 -22.50
CA ASP A 430 -18.99 -4.22 -21.49
C ASP A 430 -20.27 -3.89 -20.71
N PHE A 431 -20.68 -2.62 -20.67
CA PHE A 431 -21.83 -2.16 -19.89
C PHE A 431 -22.72 -1.17 -20.68
N ALA A 432 -24.03 -1.47 -20.77
CA ALA A 432 -25.00 -0.60 -21.44
C ALA A 432 -25.14 0.78 -20.76
N ASN A 433 -25.08 0.81 -19.42
CA ASN A 433 -25.20 2.02 -18.59
C ASN A 433 -23.83 2.53 -18.09
N ALA A 434 -22.76 2.31 -18.88
CA ALA A 434 -21.39 2.62 -18.47
C ALA A 434 -21.20 4.06 -17.95
N ILE A 435 -21.85 5.04 -18.57
CA ILE A 435 -21.75 6.46 -18.18
C ILE A 435 -22.25 6.67 -16.75
N THR A 436 -23.46 6.18 -16.44
CA THR A 436 -24.07 6.30 -15.11
C THR A 436 -23.26 5.56 -14.05
N ILE A 437 -22.80 4.34 -14.35
CA ILE A 437 -21.95 3.57 -13.41
C ILE A 437 -20.65 4.33 -13.11
N LYS A 438 -20.02 4.93 -14.14
CA LYS A 438 -18.81 5.75 -13.94
C LYS A 438 -19.04 6.96 -13.05
N GLU A 439 -20.12 7.69 -13.26
CA GLU A 439 -20.46 8.87 -12.46
C GLU A 439 -20.73 8.49 -11.00
N ASN A 440 -21.50 7.42 -10.78
CA ASN A 440 -21.78 6.92 -9.45
C ASN A 440 -20.51 6.41 -8.74
N LEU A 441 -19.64 5.68 -9.44
CA LEU A 441 -18.35 5.26 -8.90
C LEU A 441 -17.50 6.48 -8.52
N ARG A 442 -17.40 7.49 -9.39
CA ARG A 442 -16.63 8.71 -9.10
C ARG A 442 -17.15 9.41 -7.85
N ARG A 443 -18.47 9.55 -7.71
CA ARG A 443 -19.09 10.13 -6.51
C ARG A 443 -18.82 9.29 -5.26
N ALA A 444 -18.95 7.97 -5.35
CA ALA A 444 -18.70 7.07 -4.24
C ALA A 444 -17.22 7.06 -3.83
N LEU A 445 -16.29 7.25 -4.76
CA LEU A 445 -14.86 7.35 -4.46
C LEU A 445 -14.54 8.58 -3.59
N ASP A 446 -15.17 9.71 -3.89
CA ASP A 446 -15.04 10.93 -3.09
C ASP A 446 -15.60 10.74 -1.67
N GLU A 447 -16.74 10.05 -1.52
CA GLU A 447 -17.31 9.70 -0.20
C GLU A 447 -16.43 8.68 0.56
N PHE A 448 -15.90 7.67 -0.14
CA PHE A 448 -15.06 6.61 0.42
C PHE A 448 -13.72 7.14 0.93
N GLN A 449 -13.12 8.10 0.22
CA GLN A 449 -11.90 8.77 0.68
C GLN A 449 -12.09 9.43 2.05
N LEU A 450 -13.26 10.06 2.27
CA LEU A 450 -13.56 10.72 3.53
C LEU A 450 -13.81 9.68 4.64
N GLU A 451 -14.57 8.61 4.37
CA GLU A 451 -14.91 7.59 5.35
C GLU A 451 -13.70 6.76 5.80
N THR A 452 -12.78 6.44 4.88
CA THR A 452 -11.60 5.60 5.16
C THR A 452 -10.42 6.36 5.77
N SER A 453 -10.53 7.67 5.95
CA SER A 453 -9.45 8.48 6.49
C SER A 453 -9.20 8.17 7.97
N SER A 454 -7.95 7.92 8.34
CA SER A 454 -7.56 7.66 9.73
C SER A 454 -7.71 8.87 10.66
N CYS A 455 -8.07 10.04 10.13
CA CYS A 455 -8.39 11.22 10.93
C CYS A 455 -9.63 11.05 11.82
N HIS A 456 -10.55 10.12 11.48
CA HIS A 456 -11.73 9.81 12.30
C HIS A 456 -11.39 9.07 13.59
N CYS A 457 -10.19 8.49 13.67
CA CYS A 457 -9.69 7.88 14.89
C CYS A 457 -9.38 8.96 15.93
N ALA A 458 -9.67 8.64 17.20
CA ALA A 458 -9.16 9.40 18.33
C ALA A 458 -7.62 9.31 18.36
N PRO A 459 -6.95 10.32 18.93
CA PRO A 459 -5.51 10.37 18.96
C PRO A 459 -4.95 9.30 19.91
N CYS A 460 -3.90 8.62 19.46
CA CYS A 460 -3.11 7.73 20.32
C CYS A 460 -2.15 8.55 21.19
N HIS A 461 -1.89 8.09 22.40
CA HIS A 461 -0.88 8.69 23.28
C HIS A 461 0.54 8.32 22.83
N GLY A 462 1.54 8.98 23.42
CA GLY A 462 2.95 8.59 23.26
C GLY A 462 3.47 8.69 21.82
N ASN A 463 2.91 9.55 20.97
CA ASN A 463 3.18 9.61 19.52
C ASN A 463 2.84 8.32 18.75
N GLY A 464 1.88 7.54 19.25
CA GLY A 464 1.29 6.43 18.50
C GLY A 464 0.62 6.91 17.22
N ILE A 465 0.64 6.06 16.20
CA ILE A 465 -0.03 6.36 14.92
C ILE A 465 -1.40 5.69 14.90
N PRO A 466 -2.51 6.45 14.86
CA PRO A 466 -3.81 5.87 14.63
C PRO A 466 -3.94 5.43 13.17
N PHE A 467 -4.54 4.26 12.94
CA PHE A 467 -4.92 3.80 11.61
C PHE A 467 -6.28 3.11 11.67
N LEU A 468 -7.08 3.33 10.64
CA LEU A 468 -8.40 2.72 10.49
C LEU A 468 -8.28 1.35 9.80
N GLN A 469 -8.87 0.32 10.40
CA GLN A 469 -8.99 -1.01 9.84
C GLN A 469 -10.47 -1.42 9.81
N GLY A 470 -11.12 -1.23 8.66
CA GLY A 470 -12.56 -1.43 8.55
C GLY A 470 -13.31 -0.37 9.35
N THR A 471 -14.02 -0.78 10.40
CA THR A 471 -14.74 0.08 11.35
C THR A 471 -14.02 0.26 12.68
N GLU A 472 -12.82 -0.32 12.84
CA GLU A 472 -12.04 -0.30 14.07
C GLU A 472 -10.79 0.58 13.90
N CYS A 473 -10.55 1.48 14.85
CA CYS A 473 -9.32 2.26 14.95
C CYS A 473 -8.31 1.60 15.87
N LYS A 474 -7.08 1.44 15.39
CA LYS A 474 -5.97 0.86 16.12
C LYS A 474 -4.81 1.84 16.26
N CYS A 475 -4.03 1.67 17.33
CA CYS A 475 -2.85 2.46 17.60
C CYS A 475 -1.57 1.66 17.38
N LEU A 476 -0.69 2.15 16.51
CA LEU A 476 0.68 1.63 16.40
C LEU A 476 1.57 2.31 17.44
N CYS A 477 1.85 1.60 18.53
CA CYS A 477 2.64 2.13 19.66
C CYS A 477 4.15 2.08 19.44
N PRO A 478 4.89 3.16 19.71
CA PRO A 478 6.35 3.12 19.67
C PRO A 478 6.91 2.15 20.72
N LEU A 479 8.08 1.56 20.45
CA LEU A 479 8.71 0.67 21.43
C LEU A 479 8.95 1.36 22.78
N GLY A 480 8.55 0.69 23.86
CA GLY A 480 8.59 1.23 25.22
C GLY A 480 7.29 1.91 25.66
N TYR A 481 6.30 2.00 24.77
CA TYR A 481 4.91 2.32 25.08
C TYR A 481 4.06 1.05 24.95
N SER A 482 3.02 0.96 25.78
CA SER A 482 2.08 -0.16 25.81
C SER A 482 0.69 0.33 26.25
N GLY A 483 -0.31 -0.54 26.23
CA GLY A 483 -1.70 -0.16 26.42
C GLY A 483 -2.44 0.01 25.10
N THR A 484 -3.77 0.09 25.16
CA THR A 484 -4.63 0.16 23.97
C THR A 484 -4.47 1.48 23.21
N ALA A 485 -4.08 2.53 23.91
CA ALA A 485 -3.85 3.87 23.36
C ALA A 485 -2.37 4.29 23.43
N CYS A 486 -1.45 3.36 23.74
CA CYS A 486 -0.03 3.65 23.98
C CYS A 486 0.21 4.57 25.20
N GLU A 487 -0.64 4.48 26.22
CA GLU A 487 -0.66 5.34 27.41
C GLU A 487 0.30 4.90 28.52
N ILE A 488 0.82 3.68 28.47
CA ILE A 488 1.70 3.13 29.50
C ILE A 488 3.15 3.27 29.06
N SER A 489 3.94 4.06 29.79
CA SER A 489 5.37 4.24 29.50
C SER A 489 6.21 4.45 30.76
N LYS A 490 7.54 4.35 30.59
CA LYS A 490 8.54 4.73 31.60
C LYS A 490 9.06 6.15 31.40
N LYS A 491 8.82 6.78 30.24
CA LYS A 491 9.26 8.15 29.93
C LYS A 491 8.27 9.16 30.55
N LYS A 492 8.79 10.17 31.25
CA LYS A 492 8.02 11.30 31.80
C LYS A 492 8.03 12.45 30.78
N ASP A 493 6.92 13.17 30.64
CA ASP A 493 6.78 14.41 29.85
C ASP A 493 7.32 14.30 28.41
N ALA A 494 6.90 13.25 27.68
CA ALA A 494 7.25 13.10 26.28
C ALA A 494 6.61 14.21 25.43
N SER A 495 7.36 14.73 24.45
CA SER A 495 6.81 15.62 23.44
C SER A 495 5.69 14.92 22.66
N ILE A 496 4.60 15.63 22.41
CA ILE A 496 3.46 15.14 21.62
C ILE A 496 3.46 15.90 20.31
N ASN A 497 3.68 15.18 19.20
CA ASN A 497 3.63 15.77 17.87
C ASN A 497 2.18 16.01 17.45
N GLY A 498 1.94 17.12 16.76
CA GLY A 498 0.63 17.43 16.22
C GLY A 498 0.28 16.55 15.02
N ASN A 499 -0.99 16.18 14.93
CA ASN A 499 -1.55 15.50 13.76
C ASN A 499 -2.80 16.24 13.25
N TRP A 500 -3.02 16.09 11.94
CA TRP A 500 -4.16 16.70 11.27
C TRP A 500 -5.46 16.04 11.71
N ASP A 501 -6.45 16.88 12.02
CA ASP A 501 -7.85 16.48 12.07
C ASP A 501 -8.41 16.26 10.65
N CYS A 502 -9.62 15.72 10.59
CA CYS A 502 -10.33 15.52 9.34
C CYS A 502 -10.51 16.84 8.59
N TRP A 503 -10.51 16.72 7.27
CA TRP A 503 -10.95 17.81 6.42
C TRP A 503 -12.41 18.14 6.68
N ALA A 504 -12.70 19.42 6.87
CA ALA A 504 -14.07 19.90 6.88
C ALA A 504 -14.77 19.62 5.55
N SER A 505 -16.09 19.59 5.57
CA SER A 505 -16.92 19.53 4.36
C SER A 505 -16.56 20.68 3.41
N TRP A 506 -16.59 20.37 2.11
CA TRP A 506 -16.43 21.41 1.08
C TRP A 506 -17.48 22.51 1.25
N SER A 507 -17.06 23.77 1.09
CA SER A 507 -17.99 24.88 0.96
C SER A 507 -18.90 24.69 -0.26
N PRO A 508 -20.08 25.32 -0.29
CA PRO A 508 -20.86 25.44 -1.52
C PRO A 508 -20.00 26.02 -2.66
N CYS A 509 -20.33 25.63 -3.89
CA CYS A 509 -19.65 26.16 -5.06
C CYS A 509 -19.95 27.66 -5.18
N SER A 510 -18.90 28.49 -5.16
CA SER A 510 -19.01 29.94 -5.29
C SER A 510 -17.91 30.45 -6.23
N GLY A 511 -18.31 31.17 -7.28
CA GLY A 511 -17.36 31.66 -8.28
C GLY A 511 -16.58 30.56 -9.02
N GLY A 512 -17.18 29.38 -9.18
CA GLY A 512 -16.54 28.22 -9.81
C GLY A 512 -15.47 27.53 -8.94
N GLN A 513 -15.48 27.81 -7.63
CA GLN A 513 -14.55 27.21 -6.68
C GLN A 513 -15.25 26.82 -5.39
N ARG A 514 -14.71 25.79 -4.74
CA ARG A 514 -15.07 25.38 -3.39
C ARG A 514 -13.81 25.16 -2.55
N THR A 515 -13.93 25.39 -1.26
CA THR A 515 -12.79 25.35 -0.32
C THR A 515 -13.10 24.44 0.86
N ARG A 516 -12.05 23.86 1.45
CA ARG A 516 -12.12 23.13 2.73
C ARG A 516 -10.90 23.41 3.57
N ARG A 517 -11.01 23.22 4.88
CA ARG A 517 -9.94 23.46 5.86
C ARG A 517 -9.81 22.30 6.83
N ARG A 518 -8.66 22.18 7.48
CA ARG A 518 -8.39 21.23 8.58
C ARG A 518 -7.51 21.89 9.64
N GLN A 519 -7.50 21.33 10.84
CA GLN A 519 -6.74 21.87 11.97
C GLN A 519 -5.70 20.85 12.47
N CYS A 520 -4.61 21.35 13.03
CA CYS A 520 -3.54 20.52 13.62
C CYS A 520 -3.82 20.28 15.11
N ASN A 521 -4.88 19.54 15.41
CA ASN A 521 -5.41 19.38 16.76
C ASN A 521 -5.83 17.94 17.11
N ASN A 522 -5.51 16.93 16.28
CA ASN A 522 -5.85 15.52 16.55
C ASN A 522 -4.62 14.58 16.72
N PRO A 523 -3.73 14.79 17.72
CA PRO A 523 -3.78 15.79 18.79
C PRO A 523 -3.04 17.08 18.39
N ALA A 524 -3.17 18.13 19.21
CA ALA A 524 -2.36 19.34 19.07
C ALA A 524 -0.91 19.10 19.55
N PRO A 525 0.11 19.78 18.99
CA PRO A 525 1.48 19.68 19.48
C PRO A 525 1.59 20.12 20.96
N GLN A 526 2.32 19.36 21.78
CA GLN A 526 2.58 19.69 23.19
C GLN A 526 4.03 19.40 23.58
N ASN A 527 4.52 20.05 24.64
CA ASN A 527 5.85 19.82 25.23
C ASN A 527 6.99 19.85 24.19
N GLY A 528 6.95 20.82 23.27
CA GLY A 528 7.95 20.96 22.20
C GLY A 528 7.81 19.96 21.04
N GLY A 529 6.65 19.30 20.89
CA GLY A 529 6.36 18.46 19.74
C GLY A 529 6.24 19.25 18.42
N SER A 530 6.41 18.53 17.31
CA SER A 530 6.39 19.13 15.97
C SER A 530 4.99 19.52 15.53
N SER A 531 4.86 20.63 14.79
CA SER A 531 3.62 21.01 14.10
C SER A 531 3.33 20.11 12.90
N CYS A 532 2.06 20.09 12.46
CA CYS A 532 1.65 19.32 11.30
C CYS A 532 2.31 19.83 10.01
N SER A 533 2.70 18.90 9.13
CA SER A 533 3.29 19.21 7.83
C SER A 533 2.24 19.10 6.73
N GLY A 534 2.29 20.00 5.73
CA GLY A 534 1.36 20.05 4.59
C GLY A 534 0.33 21.19 4.70
N PRO A 535 -0.57 21.32 3.70
CA PRO A 535 -1.53 22.43 3.65
C PRO A 535 -2.67 22.24 4.66
N ASP A 536 -3.13 23.34 5.25
CA ASP A 536 -4.28 23.44 6.15
C ASP A 536 -5.58 23.87 5.42
N ALA A 537 -5.46 24.37 4.19
CA ALA A 537 -6.56 24.75 3.32
C ALA A 537 -6.38 24.17 1.91
N GLU A 538 -7.50 23.81 1.28
CA GLU A 538 -7.53 23.31 -0.10
C GLU A 538 -8.66 23.99 -0.88
N THR A 539 -8.38 24.32 -2.14
CA THR A 539 -9.33 24.94 -3.07
C THR A 539 -9.36 24.14 -4.36
N VAL A 540 -10.57 23.80 -4.84
CA VAL A 540 -10.76 23.09 -6.11
C VAL A 540 -11.85 23.77 -6.93
N THR A 541 -11.75 23.62 -8.25
CA THR A 541 -12.77 24.10 -9.17
C THR A 541 -14.02 23.23 -9.10
N CYS A 542 -15.16 23.89 -9.15
CA CYS A 542 -16.50 23.34 -9.34
C CYS A 542 -17.24 24.28 -10.32
#